data_AF-A0A157T0K2-F1
#
_entry.id   AF-A0A157T0K2-F1
#
_cell.length_a   1.000
_cell.length_b   1.000
_cell.length_c   1.000
_cell.angle_alpha   90.00
_cell.angle_beta   90.00
_cell.angle_gamma   90.00
#
_symmetry.space_group_name_H-M   'P 1'
#
loop_
_entity.id
_entity.type
_entity.pdbx_description
1 polymer ?
#
loop_
_entity_poly.entity_id
_entity_poly.type
_entity_poly.pdbx_seq_one_letter_code
_entity_poly.pdbx_strand_id
1 'polypeptide(L)'
;MKSKNFPEILMESTGPYFFYLHEELTEKGYKVTVINPLHLKEVFGKKTDKLDAQRLAKAFILGAVKGSYIPTGEIRELRELTRYRESLMRKITQVKNEIRKFLEMAGYKIEPFDKRGMALLEKLSRGEGLSKEERDELKEKLGRSLNDAEKLALKQLVDLLKSLEAMVKEVEDMIISKIPQPVVELSRELV
;
A
#
# COMPACT_ATOMS: atom_id res chain seq x y z
N MET A 1 34.00 27.29 -12.86
CA MET A 1 33.95 26.77 -11.47
C MET A 1 34.77 25.49 -11.41
N LYS A 2 35.75 25.38 -10.51
CA LYS A 2 36.55 24.16 -10.33
C LYS A 2 35.62 23.02 -9.88
N SER A 3 35.59 21.91 -10.62
CA SER A 3 34.89 20.69 -10.24
C SER A 3 35.50 20.14 -8.95
N LYS A 4 34.87 20.37 -7.81
CA LYS A 4 35.22 19.64 -6.58
C LYS A 4 34.86 18.18 -6.82
N ASN A 5 35.88 17.33 -6.94
CA ASN A 5 35.72 15.89 -7.10
C ASN A 5 35.34 15.30 -5.72
N PHE A 6 34.06 15.42 -5.35
CA PHE A 6 33.57 14.83 -4.11
C PHE A 6 33.61 13.29 -4.23
N PRO A 7 33.97 12.56 -3.15
CA PRO A 7 33.84 11.12 -3.14
C PRO A 7 32.37 10.73 -3.36
N GLU A 8 32.16 9.67 -4.15
CA GLU A 8 30.83 9.11 -4.39
C GLU A 8 30.27 8.51 -3.08
N ILE A 9 29.04 8.87 -2.75
CA ILE A 9 28.34 8.40 -1.56
C ILE A 9 27.53 7.16 -1.93
N LEU A 10 27.73 6.08 -1.19
CA LEU A 10 26.97 4.85 -1.36
C LEU A 10 25.99 4.68 -0.21
N MET A 11 24.75 4.35 -0.53
CA MET A 11 23.69 4.12 0.44
C MET A 11 23.00 2.79 0.17
N GLU A 12 22.74 2.02 1.22
CA GLU A 12 21.89 0.84 1.12
C GLU A 12 20.41 1.28 1.14
N SER A 13 19.57 0.68 0.29
CA SER A 13 18.13 0.96 0.28
C SER A 13 17.40 0.23 1.42
N THR A 14 17.70 0.58 2.67
CA THR A 14 17.09 0.01 3.87
C THR A 14 15.91 0.86 4.35
N GLY A 15 14.69 0.43 3.98
CA GLY A 15 13.47 1.12 4.38
C GLY A 15 13.39 2.57 3.84
N PRO A 16 12.67 3.47 4.51
CA PRO A 16 12.48 4.84 4.03
C PRO A 16 13.66 5.79 4.32
N TYR A 17 14.61 5.39 5.17
CA TYR A 17 15.60 6.31 5.74
C TYR A 17 16.55 6.93 4.70
N PHE A 18 16.80 6.23 3.59
CA PHE A 18 17.70 6.74 2.55
C PHE A 18 17.09 7.85 1.70
N PHE A 19 15.75 7.99 1.63
CA PHE A 19 15.10 8.92 0.70
C PHE A 19 15.51 10.38 0.98
N TYR A 20 15.29 10.86 2.20
CA TYR A 20 15.62 12.23 2.59
C TYR A 20 17.12 12.53 2.46
N LEU A 21 17.97 11.61 2.92
CA LEU A 21 19.42 11.75 2.83
C LEU A 21 19.90 11.78 1.37
N HIS A 22 19.33 10.94 0.51
CA HIS A 22 19.62 10.95 -0.93
C HIS A 22 19.26 12.30 -1.55
N GLU A 23 18.07 12.85 -1.25
CA GLU A 23 17.64 14.16 -1.75
C GLU A 23 18.59 15.28 -1.29
N GLU A 24 18.79 15.42 0.02
CA GLU A 24 19.60 16.48 0.62
C GLU A 24 21.05 16.48 0.11
N LEU A 25 21.64 15.28 -0.04
CA LEU A 25 23.00 15.14 -0.56
C LEU A 25 23.06 15.41 -2.06
N THR A 26 22.06 14.99 -2.83
CA THR A 26 22.00 15.26 -4.27
C THR A 26 21.85 16.76 -4.52
N GLU A 27 21.02 17.47 -3.75
CA GLU A 27 20.84 18.92 -3.83
C GLU A 27 22.12 19.70 -3.49
N LYS A 28 22.92 19.18 -2.55
CA LYS A 28 24.26 19.71 -2.23
C LYS A 28 25.32 19.40 -3.30
N GLY A 29 24.97 18.70 -4.37
CA GLY A 29 25.86 18.37 -5.48
C GLY A 29 26.73 17.14 -5.25
N TYR A 30 26.42 16.29 -4.28
CA TYR A 30 27.10 15.00 -4.11
C TYR A 30 26.58 13.98 -5.13
N LYS A 31 27.49 13.13 -5.63
CA LYS A 31 27.11 11.94 -6.38
C LYS A 31 26.68 10.85 -5.39
N VAL A 32 25.39 10.55 -5.35
CA VAL A 32 24.81 9.55 -4.44
C VAL A 32 24.32 8.35 -5.24
N THR A 33 24.77 7.16 -4.88
CA THR A 33 24.32 5.90 -5.47
C THR A 33 23.65 5.03 -4.41
N VAL A 34 22.36 4.76 -4.60
CA VAL A 34 21.57 3.86 -3.76
C VAL A 34 21.71 2.44 -4.29
N ILE A 35 21.96 1.46 -3.42
CA ILE A 35 22.21 0.06 -3.79
C ILE A 35 21.15 -0.82 -3.12
N ASN A 36 20.54 -1.71 -3.91
CA ASN A 36 19.64 -2.74 -3.38
C ASN A 36 20.45 -3.76 -2.54
N PRO A 37 20.12 -3.95 -1.26
CA PRO A 37 20.85 -4.88 -0.40
C PRO A 37 20.80 -6.33 -0.89
N LEU A 38 19.78 -6.73 -1.65
CA LEU A 38 19.68 -8.08 -2.22
C LEU A 38 20.83 -8.39 -3.22
N HIS A 39 21.51 -7.36 -3.73
CA HIS A 39 22.66 -7.55 -4.61
C HIS A 39 23.97 -7.81 -3.83
N LEU A 40 23.96 -7.65 -2.51
CA LEU A 40 25.07 -8.01 -1.64
C LEU A 40 24.90 -9.47 -1.22
N LYS A 41 25.93 -10.30 -1.45
CA LYS A 41 25.93 -11.68 -0.95
C LYS A 41 25.90 -11.68 0.58
N GLU A 42 25.15 -12.61 1.16
CA GLU A 42 25.21 -12.87 2.61
C GLU A 42 26.64 -13.21 3.02
N VAL A 43 27.04 -12.69 4.18
CA VAL A 43 28.41 -12.87 4.68
C VAL A 43 28.39 -13.67 5.96
N PHE A 44 29.15 -14.76 5.98
CA PHE A 44 29.44 -15.53 7.19
C PHE A 44 30.44 -14.76 8.08
N GLY A 45 30.13 -14.64 9.37
CA GLY A 45 30.97 -13.95 10.37
C GLY A 45 30.28 -12.76 11.04
N LYS A 46 31.03 -12.01 11.88
CA LYS A 46 30.47 -10.93 12.70
C LYS A 46 30.08 -9.71 11.83
N LYS A 47 28.78 -9.40 11.79
CA LYS A 47 28.22 -8.23 11.10
C LYS A 47 28.45 -6.97 11.95
N THR A 48 28.96 -5.90 11.34
CA THR A 48 29.14 -4.57 11.97
C THR A 48 28.96 -3.50 10.91
N ASP A 49 28.40 -2.35 11.27
CA ASP A 49 28.12 -1.25 10.32
C ASP A 49 29.37 -0.81 9.54
N LYS A 50 30.53 -0.76 10.22
CA LYS A 50 31.82 -0.43 9.61
C LYS A 50 32.21 -1.43 8.52
N LEU A 51 32.03 -2.72 8.79
CA LEU A 51 32.42 -3.77 7.85
C LEU A 51 31.45 -3.84 6.67
N ASP A 52 30.17 -3.60 6.90
CA ASP A 52 29.15 -3.56 5.84
C ASP A 52 29.37 -2.36 4.91
N ALA A 53 29.70 -1.16 5.43
CA ALA A 53 30.07 -0.02 4.62
C ALA A 53 31.31 -0.27 3.73
N GLN A 54 32.35 -0.91 4.29
CA GLN A 54 33.56 -1.29 3.54
C GLN A 54 33.25 -2.30 2.43
N ARG A 55 32.38 -3.28 2.70
CA ARG A 55 31.96 -4.29 1.72
C ARG A 55 31.16 -3.65 0.59
N LEU A 56 30.21 -2.78 0.92
CA LEU A 56 29.41 -2.05 -0.06
C LEU A 56 30.31 -1.24 -1.01
N ALA A 57 31.26 -0.50 -0.44
CA ALA A 57 32.24 0.25 -1.21
C ALA A 57 33.09 -0.64 -2.14
N LYS A 58 33.62 -1.76 -1.61
CA LYS A 58 34.40 -2.70 -2.41
C LYS A 58 33.58 -3.34 -3.53
N ALA A 59 32.35 -3.76 -3.24
CA ALA A 59 31.46 -4.36 -4.23
C ALA A 59 31.11 -3.36 -5.35
N PHE A 60 30.88 -2.10 -5.00
CA PHE A 60 30.61 -1.04 -5.97
C PHE A 60 31.82 -0.74 -6.85
N ILE A 61 33.01 -0.57 -6.27
CA ILE A 61 34.27 -0.31 -7.00
C ILE A 61 34.59 -1.44 -7.98
N LEU A 62 34.35 -2.69 -7.57
CA LEU A 62 34.56 -3.87 -8.41
C LEU A 62 33.45 -4.09 -9.46
N GLY A 63 32.42 -3.24 -9.51
CA GLY A 63 31.28 -3.37 -10.42
C GLY A 63 30.37 -4.57 -10.12
N ALA A 64 30.49 -5.17 -8.94
CA ALA A 64 29.71 -6.34 -8.53
C ALA A 64 28.26 -5.99 -8.14
N VAL A 65 27.99 -4.72 -7.83
CA VAL A 65 26.65 -4.19 -7.55
C VAL A 65 26.40 -2.97 -8.41
N LYS A 66 25.14 -2.79 -8.83
CA LYS A 66 24.68 -1.64 -9.61
C LYS A 66 23.78 -0.75 -8.76
N GLY A 67 23.83 0.55 -9.03
CA GLY A 67 22.90 1.50 -8.44
C GLY A 67 21.46 1.20 -8.84
N SER A 68 20.56 1.33 -7.87
CA SER A 68 19.12 1.30 -8.06
C SER A 68 18.66 2.54 -8.81
N TYR A 69 17.67 2.38 -9.68
CA TYR A 69 17.01 3.52 -10.31
C TYR A 69 16.17 4.29 -9.27
N ILE A 70 16.57 5.54 -9.02
CA ILE A 70 15.81 6.48 -8.19
C ILE A 70 15.00 7.38 -9.12
N PRO A 71 13.66 7.26 -9.14
CA PRO A 71 12.83 8.10 -9.99
C PRO A 71 12.87 9.55 -9.49
N THR A 72 12.73 10.49 -10.40
CA THR A 72 12.68 11.93 -10.12
C THR A 72 11.43 12.55 -10.73
N GLY A 73 11.04 13.74 -10.25
CA GLY A 73 9.90 14.50 -10.77
C GLY A 73 8.60 13.70 -10.81
N GLU A 74 7.89 13.80 -11.94
CA GLU A 74 6.57 13.20 -12.15
C GLU A 74 6.56 11.67 -12.00
N ILE A 75 7.63 10.98 -12.42
CA ILE A 75 7.74 9.51 -12.30
C ILE A 75 7.81 9.09 -10.83
N ARG A 76 8.46 9.89 -9.98
CA ARG A 76 8.53 9.62 -8.54
C ARG A 76 7.15 9.76 -7.91
N GLU A 77 6.47 10.86 -8.21
CA GLU A 77 5.14 11.13 -7.68
C GLU A 77 4.13 10.04 -8.09
N LEU A 78 4.16 9.61 -9.37
CA LEU A 78 3.36 8.48 -9.84
C LEU A 78 3.68 7.18 -9.08
N ARG A 79 4.95 6.92 -8.78
CA ARG A 79 5.36 5.75 -7.99
C ARG A 79 4.88 5.84 -6.54
N GLU A 80 4.86 7.02 -5.95
CA GLU A 80 4.35 7.25 -4.60
C GLU A 80 2.83 7.03 -4.55
N LEU A 81 2.09 7.59 -5.51
CA LEU A 81 0.64 7.40 -5.63
C LEU A 81 0.26 5.93 -5.84
N THR A 82 0.93 5.22 -6.76
CA THR A 82 0.64 3.79 -7.02
C THR A 82 0.92 2.91 -5.79
N ARG A 83 2.04 3.16 -5.08
CA ARG A 83 2.35 2.46 -3.82
C ARG A 83 1.33 2.78 -2.72
N TYR A 84 0.89 4.04 -2.65
CA TYR A 84 -0.12 4.44 -1.68
C TYR A 84 -1.47 3.77 -1.97
N ARG A 85 -1.89 3.73 -3.23
CA ARG A 85 -3.07 2.96 -3.67
C ARG A 85 -3.00 1.50 -3.25
N GLU A 86 -1.89 0.81 -3.51
CA GLU A 86 -1.71 -0.58 -3.06
C GLU A 86 -1.81 -0.72 -1.53
N SER A 87 -1.28 0.24 -0.78
CA SER A 87 -1.41 0.27 0.68
C SER A 87 -2.87 0.38 1.14
N LEU A 88 -3.65 1.27 0.51
CA LEU A 88 -5.08 1.40 0.78
C LEU A 88 -5.85 0.13 0.40
N MET A 89 -5.55 -0.49 -0.75
CA MET A 89 -6.17 -1.76 -1.16
C MET A 89 -5.89 -2.91 -0.18
N ARG A 90 -4.68 -2.96 0.40
CA ARG A 90 -4.36 -3.91 1.49
C ARG A 90 -5.21 -3.65 2.72
N LYS A 91 -5.40 -2.38 3.13
CA LYS A 91 -6.27 -2.02 4.25
C LYS A 91 -7.74 -2.38 3.97
N ILE A 92 -8.25 -2.12 2.76
CA ILE A 92 -9.61 -2.55 2.35
C ILE A 92 -9.76 -4.07 2.53
N THR A 93 -8.78 -4.84 2.07
CA THR A 93 -8.79 -6.29 2.18
C THR A 93 -8.84 -6.74 3.65
N GLN A 94 -8.06 -6.10 4.52
CA GLN A 94 -8.07 -6.37 5.96
C GLN A 94 -9.45 -6.09 6.58
N VAL A 95 -10.03 -4.92 6.32
CA VAL A 95 -11.36 -4.55 6.83
C VAL A 95 -12.45 -5.49 6.30
N LYS A 96 -12.40 -5.86 5.02
CA LYS A 96 -13.33 -6.84 4.44
C LYS A 96 -13.22 -8.21 5.14
N ASN A 97 -12.01 -8.65 5.46
CA ASN A 97 -11.81 -9.90 6.18
C ASN A 97 -12.32 -9.81 7.63
N GLU A 98 -12.16 -8.66 8.30
CA GLU A 98 -12.71 -8.42 9.63
C GLU A 98 -14.25 -8.45 9.63
N ILE A 99 -14.90 -7.81 8.65
CA ILE A 99 -16.36 -7.86 8.49
C ILE A 99 -16.83 -9.30 8.25
N ARG A 100 -16.18 -10.06 7.36
CA ARG A 100 -16.53 -11.48 7.12
C ARG A 100 -16.42 -12.31 8.39
N LYS A 101 -15.30 -12.19 9.11
CA LYS A 101 -15.09 -12.89 10.39
C LYS A 101 -16.16 -12.54 11.41
N PHE A 102 -16.52 -11.26 11.50
CA PHE A 102 -17.59 -10.81 12.39
C PHE A 102 -18.92 -11.48 12.06
N LEU A 103 -19.30 -11.50 10.77
CA LEU A 103 -20.54 -12.12 10.31
C LEU A 103 -20.55 -13.62 10.61
N GLU A 104 -19.46 -14.33 10.34
CA GLU A 104 -19.32 -15.75 10.66
C GLU A 104 -19.50 -16.03 12.15
N MET A 105 -18.84 -15.24 13.01
CA MET A 105 -18.95 -15.36 14.47
C MET A 105 -20.38 -15.07 14.97
N ALA A 106 -21.08 -14.15 14.32
CA ALA A 106 -22.47 -13.83 14.64
C ALA A 106 -23.47 -14.79 13.96
N GLY A 107 -23.01 -15.69 13.10
CA GLY A 107 -23.83 -16.70 12.43
C GLY A 107 -24.54 -16.22 11.16
N TYR A 108 -24.16 -15.05 10.62
CA TYR A 108 -24.71 -14.52 9.36
C TYR A 108 -23.97 -15.14 8.16
N LYS A 109 -24.70 -15.87 7.32
CA LYS A 109 -24.21 -16.38 6.03
C LYS A 109 -24.70 -15.51 4.89
N ILE A 110 -24.04 -14.37 4.70
CA ILE A 110 -24.35 -13.41 3.62
C ILE A 110 -23.11 -13.13 2.80
N GLU A 111 -23.29 -12.79 1.51
CA GLU A 111 -22.27 -12.12 0.72
C GLU A 111 -22.33 -10.61 1.06
N PRO A 112 -21.33 -10.03 1.75
CA PRO A 112 -21.50 -8.73 2.40
C PRO A 112 -21.17 -7.52 1.54
N PHE A 113 -20.48 -7.69 0.41
CA PHE A 113 -19.87 -6.58 -0.34
C PHE A 113 -20.53 -6.28 -1.70
N ASP A 114 -21.62 -6.97 -2.04
CA ASP A 114 -22.49 -6.54 -3.13
C ASP A 114 -23.45 -5.42 -2.65
N LYS A 115 -24.21 -4.82 -3.57
CA LYS A 115 -25.13 -3.71 -3.23
C LYS A 115 -26.12 -4.11 -2.13
N ARG A 116 -26.57 -5.36 -2.15
CA ARG A 116 -27.56 -5.90 -1.21
C ARG A 116 -26.94 -6.19 0.16
N GLY A 117 -25.81 -6.88 0.20
CA GLY A 117 -25.03 -7.18 1.39
C GLY A 117 -24.60 -5.93 2.14
N MET A 118 -24.18 -4.90 1.42
CA MET A 118 -23.85 -3.60 2.03
C MET A 118 -25.08 -2.96 2.69
N ALA A 119 -26.25 -3.02 2.05
CA ALA A 119 -27.48 -2.52 2.67
C ALA A 119 -27.87 -3.32 3.93
N LEU A 120 -27.65 -4.64 3.93
CA LEU A 120 -27.88 -5.50 5.10
C LEU A 120 -26.89 -5.19 6.22
N LEU A 121 -25.61 -4.98 5.92
CA LEU A 121 -24.59 -4.57 6.90
C LEU A 121 -24.96 -3.26 7.59
N GLU A 122 -25.43 -2.28 6.82
CA GLU A 122 -25.89 -1.00 7.37
C GLU A 122 -27.07 -1.20 8.33
N LYS A 123 -28.08 -1.98 7.93
CA LYS A 123 -29.22 -2.31 8.81
C LYS A 123 -28.77 -2.99 10.10
N LEU A 124 -27.93 -4.01 9.99
CA LEU A 124 -27.37 -4.74 11.14
C LEU A 124 -26.58 -3.82 12.07
N SER A 125 -25.77 -2.91 11.52
CA SER A 125 -24.99 -1.94 12.30
C SER A 125 -25.86 -0.95 13.08
N ARG A 126 -27.07 -0.65 12.58
CA ARG A 126 -28.06 0.22 13.24
C ARG A 126 -28.96 -0.54 14.22
N GLY A 127 -28.86 -1.87 14.25
CA GLY A 127 -29.76 -2.72 15.02
C GLY A 127 -31.18 -2.79 14.44
N GLU A 128 -31.34 -2.44 13.16
CA GLU A 128 -32.62 -2.57 12.47
C GLU A 128 -32.92 -4.05 12.22
N GLY A 129 -34.16 -4.46 12.52
CA GLY A 129 -34.60 -5.83 12.28
C GLY A 129 -34.68 -6.14 10.78
N LEU A 130 -34.16 -7.29 10.36
CA LEU A 130 -34.35 -7.80 8.99
C LEU A 130 -35.83 -8.10 8.73
N SER A 131 -36.31 -7.70 7.55
CA SER A 131 -37.68 -7.99 7.07
C SER A 131 -37.90 -9.50 6.91
N LYS A 132 -39.17 -9.91 6.84
CA LYS A 132 -39.53 -11.32 6.67
C LYS A 132 -38.98 -11.90 5.36
N GLU A 133 -38.99 -11.12 4.28
CA GLU A 133 -38.40 -11.48 2.98
C GLU A 133 -36.88 -11.65 3.07
N GLU A 134 -36.17 -10.73 3.72
CA GLU A 134 -34.72 -10.84 3.95
C GLU A 134 -34.37 -12.08 4.79
N ARG A 135 -35.22 -12.43 5.76
CA ARG A 135 -35.06 -13.64 6.58
C ARG A 135 -35.35 -14.92 5.80
N ASP A 136 -36.41 -14.91 5.00
CA ASP A 136 -36.89 -16.05 4.20
C ASP A 136 -36.01 -16.30 2.96
N GLU A 137 -35.21 -15.34 2.54
CA GLU A 137 -34.26 -15.50 1.43
C GLU A 137 -32.86 -15.89 1.93
N LEU A 138 -32.49 -15.48 3.14
CA LEU A 138 -31.27 -15.92 3.85
C LEU A 138 -31.44 -17.31 4.51
N LYS A 139 -32.33 -18.15 3.95
CA LYS A 139 -32.70 -19.50 4.42
C LYS A 139 -31.47 -20.41 4.52
N GLU A 140 -30.78 -20.33 5.65
CA GLU A 140 -30.28 -21.51 6.39
C GLU A 140 -29.60 -21.24 7.74
N LYS A 141 -29.37 -19.99 8.18
CA LYS A 141 -29.00 -19.66 9.58
C LYS A 141 -29.02 -18.14 9.74
N LEU A 142 -30.08 -17.62 10.34
CA LEU A 142 -30.11 -16.23 10.77
C LEU A 142 -29.25 -16.09 12.01
N GLY A 143 -28.26 -15.19 11.92
CA GLY A 143 -27.32 -14.90 12.99
C GLY A 143 -28.03 -14.45 14.27
N ARG A 144 -27.30 -14.51 15.39
CA ARG A 144 -27.82 -14.06 16.67
C ARG A 144 -28.00 -12.55 16.70
N SER A 145 -28.80 -12.08 17.66
CA SER A 145 -28.86 -10.65 17.97
C SER A 145 -27.48 -10.13 18.35
N LEU A 146 -27.11 -9.00 17.76
CA LEU A 146 -25.89 -8.29 18.10
C LEU A 146 -26.10 -7.48 19.38
N ASN A 147 -25.12 -7.48 20.27
CA ASN A 147 -25.08 -6.55 21.40
C ASN A 147 -24.64 -5.15 20.92
N ASP A 148 -24.69 -4.15 21.79
CA ASP A 148 -24.40 -2.77 21.39
C ASP A 148 -22.94 -2.53 21.02
N ALA A 149 -22.00 -3.24 21.65
CA ALA A 149 -20.58 -3.18 21.30
C ALA A 149 -20.33 -3.77 19.89
N GLU A 150 -21.00 -4.87 19.56
CA GLU A 150 -20.94 -5.52 18.25
C GLU A 150 -21.54 -4.67 17.14
N LYS A 151 -22.67 -4.01 17.40
CA LYS A 151 -23.28 -3.05 16.46
C LYS A 151 -22.33 -1.88 16.20
N LEU A 152 -21.72 -1.32 17.25
CA LEU A 152 -20.77 -0.23 17.15
C LEU A 152 -19.53 -0.64 16.34
N ALA A 153 -18.95 -1.81 16.62
CA ALA A 153 -17.80 -2.32 15.90
C ALA A 153 -18.13 -2.55 14.42
N LEU A 154 -19.26 -3.18 14.10
CA LEU A 154 -19.69 -3.38 12.73
C LEU A 154 -19.90 -2.06 12.00
N LYS A 155 -20.53 -1.07 12.64
CA LYS A 155 -20.70 0.27 12.10
C LYS A 155 -19.35 0.91 11.76
N GLN A 156 -18.40 0.89 12.68
CA GLN A 156 -17.07 1.46 12.47
C GLN A 156 -16.31 0.77 11.34
N LEU A 157 -16.41 -0.56 11.21
CA LEU A 157 -15.79 -1.30 10.11
C LEU A 157 -16.41 -0.93 8.75
N VAL A 158 -17.74 -0.80 8.68
CA VAL A 158 -18.44 -0.38 7.46
C VAL A 158 -18.07 1.05 7.07
N ASP A 159 -18.04 1.97 8.05
CA ASP A 159 -17.66 3.37 7.82
C ASP A 159 -16.20 3.49 7.37
N LEU A 160 -15.29 2.72 8.00
CA LEU A 160 -13.88 2.65 7.61
C LEU A 160 -13.72 2.10 6.19
N LEU A 161 -14.46 1.05 5.83
CA LEU A 161 -14.43 0.49 4.47
C LEU A 161 -14.80 1.55 3.43
N LYS A 162 -15.91 2.28 3.65
CA LYS A 162 -16.36 3.36 2.76
C LYS A 162 -15.33 4.49 2.65
N SER A 163 -14.73 4.87 3.78
CA SER A 163 -13.67 5.89 3.82
C SER A 163 -12.44 5.45 3.03
N LEU A 164 -12.02 4.18 3.16
CA LEU A 164 -10.91 3.61 2.39
C LEU A 164 -11.22 3.56 0.89
N GLU A 165 -12.43 3.16 0.49
CA GLU A 165 -12.84 3.14 -0.91
C GLU A 165 -12.86 4.55 -1.53
N ALA A 166 -13.30 5.56 -0.76
CA ALA A 166 -13.23 6.97 -1.18
C ALA A 166 -11.78 7.45 -1.35
N MET A 167 -10.90 7.17 -0.38
CA MET A 167 -9.47 7.51 -0.48
C MET A 167 -8.79 6.83 -1.68
N VAL A 168 -9.14 5.58 -2.01
CA VAL A 168 -8.62 4.92 -3.21
C VAL A 168 -9.02 5.67 -4.47
N LYS A 169 -10.29 6.08 -4.56
CA LYS A 169 -10.81 6.83 -5.70
C LYS A 169 -10.07 8.17 -5.88
N GLU A 170 -9.84 8.91 -4.79
CA GLU A 170 -9.07 10.16 -4.83
C GLU A 170 -7.66 9.94 -5.39
N VAL A 171 -6.99 8.87 -4.95
CA VAL A 171 -5.64 8.51 -5.44
C VAL A 171 -5.69 8.08 -6.91
N GLU A 172 -6.70 7.33 -7.34
CA GLU A 172 -6.87 6.94 -8.74
C GLU A 172 -7.12 8.15 -9.65
N ASP A 173 -7.96 9.09 -9.23
CA ASP A 173 -8.21 10.35 -9.94
C ASP A 173 -6.90 11.16 -10.10
N MET A 174 -6.08 11.23 -9.05
CA MET A 174 -4.76 11.87 -9.12
C MET A 174 -3.80 11.15 -10.07
N ILE A 175 -3.76 9.81 -10.04
CA ILE A 175 -2.92 9.01 -10.96
C ILE A 175 -3.33 9.30 -12.40
N ILE A 176 -4.63 9.22 -12.71
CA ILE A 176 -5.17 9.45 -14.05
C ILE A 176 -4.82 10.85 -14.55
N SER A 177 -4.90 11.86 -13.68
CA SER A 177 -4.55 13.25 -14.03
C SER A 177 -3.08 13.44 -14.44
N LYS A 178 -2.20 12.51 -14.06
CA LYS A 178 -0.74 12.57 -14.28
C LYS A 178 -0.25 11.62 -15.38
N ILE A 179 -1.12 10.81 -15.98
CA ILE A 179 -0.75 9.96 -17.11
C ILE A 179 -0.70 10.81 -18.39
N PRO A 180 0.42 10.81 -19.15
CA PRO A 180 0.49 11.51 -20.43
C PRO A 180 -0.57 11.00 -21.42
N GLN A 181 -1.28 11.91 -22.08
CA GLN A 181 -2.36 11.62 -23.06
C GLN A 181 -2.02 10.53 -24.11
N PRO A 182 -0.80 10.46 -24.70
CA PRO A 182 -0.49 9.44 -25.69
C PRO A 182 -0.60 7.99 -25.18
N VAL A 183 -0.41 7.76 -23.87
CA VAL A 183 -0.54 6.43 -23.26
C VAL A 183 -2.02 6.05 -23.06
N VAL A 184 -2.87 7.05 -22.81
CA VAL A 184 -4.32 6.86 -22.67
C VAL A 184 -4.94 6.47 -24.01
N GLU A 185 -4.45 7.03 -25.12
CA GLU A 185 -4.91 6.70 -26.48
C GLU A 185 -4.50 5.27 -26.88
N LEU A 186 -3.23 4.89 -26.68
CA LEU A 186 -2.75 3.52 -26.96
C LEU A 186 -3.49 2.43 -26.17
N SER A 187 -3.89 2.71 -24.93
CA SER A 187 -4.67 1.74 -24.13
C SER A 187 -6.12 1.61 -24.58
N ARG A 188 -6.69 2.62 -25.25
CA ARG A 188 -8.03 2.54 -25.85
C ARG A 188 -8.03 1.82 -27.20
N GLU A 189 -6.91 1.80 -27.90
CA GLU A 189 -6.77 1.07 -29.17
C GLU A 189 -6.54 -0.45 -28.97
N LEU A 190 -6.21 -0.88 -27.76
CA LEU A 190 -5.90 -2.27 -27.40
C LEU A 190 -7.08 -3.03 -26.74
N VAL A 191 -8.26 -2.41 -26.62
CA VAL A 191 -9.50 -2.99 -26.07
C VAL A 191 -10.58 -2.96 -27.14
#